data_AF-A0A957KNV0-F1
#
_entry.id   AF-A0A957KNV0-F1
#
_cell.length_a   1.000
_cell.length_b   1.000
_cell.length_c   1.000
_cell.angle_alpha   90.00
_cell.angle_beta   90.00
_cell.angle_gamma   90.00
#
_symmetry.space_group_name_H-M   'P 1'
#
loop_
_entity.id
_entity.type
_entity.pdbx_description
1 polymer ?
#
loop_
_entity_poly.entity_id
_entity_poly.type
_entity_poly.pdbx_seq_one_letter_code
_entity_poly.pdbx_strand_id
1 'polypeptide(L)'
;MDPRERQSLADRMNQLSWYHTVDLGDGLRTPGAYDHNPYLGAYGLPKDLTGCTALDIGAASGYLTFELEGRGAQVTSTELPQWMAHDFGPQYASE
;
A
#
# COMPACT_ATOMS: atom_id res chain seq x y z
N MET A 1 15.56 16.25 1.77
CA MET A 1 16.08 15.34 2.80
C MET A 1 17.61 15.31 2.75
N ASP A 2 18.33 15.17 3.89
CA ASP A 2 19.79 14.94 3.89
C ASP A 2 20.08 13.63 3.13
N PRO A 3 21.04 13.58 2.18
CA PRO A 3 21.43 12.35 1.51
C PRO A 3 21.65 11.14 2.43
N ARG A 4 22.17 11.35 3.65
CA ARG A 4 22.39 10.27 4.62
C ARG A 4 21.08 9.74 5.21
N GLU A 5 20.14 10.63 5.50
CA GLU A 5 18.78 10.25 5.96
C GLU A 5 18.07 9.47 4.86
N ARG A 6 18.18 9.92 3.61
CA ARG A 6 17.60 9.23 2.44
C ARG A 6 18.16 7.83 2.29
N GLN A 7 19.48 7.67 2.40
CA GLN A 7 20.11 6.34 2.33
C GLN A 7 19.64 5.44 3.48
N SER A 8 19.58 5.96 4.71
CA SER A 8 19.09 5.19 5.85
C SER A 8 17.63 4.74 5.69
N LEU A 9 16.77 5.60 5.12
CA LEU A 9 15.39 5.23 4.79
C LEU A 9 15.34 4.18 3.68
N ALA A 10 16.15 4.31 2.63
CA ALA A 10 16.24 3.30 1.57
C ALA A 10 16.70 1.94 2.10
N ASP A 11 17.69 1.92 3.00
CA ASP A 11 18.19 0.69 3.61
C ASP A 11 17.09 0.01 4.44
N ARG A 12 16.36 0.77 5.27
CA ARG A 12 15.23 0.26 6.06
C ARG A 12 14.08 -0.23 5.18
N MET A 13 13.77 0.51 4.11
CA MET A 13 12.76 0.12 3.13
C MET A 13 13.11 -1.24 2.50
N ASN A 14 14.37 -1.44 2.10
CA ASN A 14 14.81 -2.68 1.45
C ASN A 14 14.95 -3.88 2.40
N GLN A 15 14.85 -3.68 3.71
CA GLN A 15 14.84 -4.77 4.71
C GLN A 15 13.46 -5.38 4.95
N LEU A 16 12.40 -4.76 4.41
CA LEU A 16 11.01 -5.19 4.60
C LEU A 16 10.47 -5.87 3.33
N SER A 17 9.51 -6.77 3.52
CA SER A 17 8.74 -7.35 2.42
C SER A 17 7.53 -6.45 2.12
N TRP A 18 7.44 -5.98 0.88
CA TRP A 18 6.36 -5.10 0.43
C TRP A 18 5.44 -5.84 -0.54
N TYR A 19 4.13 -5.69 -0.33
CA TYR A 19 3.14 -6.18 -1.27
C TYR A 19 2.92 -5.15 -2.39
N HIS A 20 2.73 -3.87 -2.03
CA HIS A 20 2.53 -2.79 -3.00
C HIS A 20 3.80 -1.96 -3.23
N THR A 21 3.94 -1.47 -4.46
CA THR A 21 4.85 -0.38 -4.83
C THR A 21 4.22 0.95 -4.42
N VAL A 22 4.77 1.60 -3.39
CA VAL A 22 4.29 2.85 -2.79
C VAL A 22 5.35 3.93 -2.93
N ASP A 23 4.94 5.14 -3.31
CA ASP A 23 5.81 6.32 -3.33
C ASP A 23 5.99 6.85 -1.90
N LEU A 24 7.24 6.91 -1.43
CA LEU A 24 7.60 7.43 -0.11
C LEU A 24 8.10 8.88 -0.17
N GLY A 25 8.07 9.52 -1.33
CA GLY A 25 8.68 10.81 -1.60
C GLY A 25 10.18 10.72 -1.89
N ASP A 26 10.77 11.85 -2.31
CA ASP A 26 12.22 11.98 -2.57
C ASP A 26 12.79 10.92 -3.55
N GLY A 27 11.95 10.47 -4.49
CA GLY A 27 12.27 9.44 -5.47
C GLY A 27 12.49 8.05 -4.87
N LEU A 28 12.07 7.81 -3.63
CA LEU A 28 12.05 6.49 -3.01
C LEU A 28 10.70 5.82 -3.27
N ARG A 29 10.77 4.55 -3.66
CA ARG A 29 9.61 3.74 -3.97
C ARG A 29 9.84 2.34 -3.42
N THR A 30 8.87 1.82 -2.69
CA THR A 30 8.99 0.49 -2.09
C THR A 30 9.11 -0.58 -3.18
N PRO A 31 9.96 -1.61 -3.01
CA PRO A 31 10.13 -2.69 -3.98
C PRO A 31 8.99 -3.73 -3.84
N GLY A 32 7.74 -3.29 -3.98
CA GLY A 32 6.58 -4.16 -3.81
C GLY A 32 6.34 -5.09 -5.00
N ALA A 33 5.79 -6.27 -4.73
CA ALA A 33 5.46 -7.26 -5.76
C ALA A 33 4.39 -6.78 -6.76
N TYR A 34 3.52 -5.85 -6.36
CA TYR A 34 2.42 -5.33 -7.17
C TYR A 34 2.53 -3.80 -7.31
N ASP A 35 2.70 -3.33 -8.55
CA ASP A 35 2.64 -1.91 -8.88
C ASP A 35 1.26 -1.55 -9.44
N HIS A 36 0.48 -0.81 -8.65
CA HIS A 36 -0.86 -0.35 -9.02
C HIS A 36 -0.86 1.00 -9.75
N ASN A 37 0.26 1.72 -9.82
CA ASN A 37 0.33 3.03 -10.46
C ASN A 37 -0.21 3.04 -11.90
N PRO A 38 0.12 2.05 -12.77
CA PRO A 38 -0.41 2.02 -14.14
C PRO A 38 -1.93 1.82 -14.22
N TYR A 39 -2.54 1.27 -13.18
CA TYR A 39 -3.94 0.86 -13.16
C TYR A 39 -4.82 1.82 -12.34
N LEU A 40 -4.23 2.77 -11.62
CA LEU A 40 -4.94 3.67 -10.70
C LEU A 40 -6.15 4.37 -11.36
N GLY A 41 -6.02 4.77 -12.62
CA GLY A 41 -7.12 5.41 -13.37
C GLY A 41 -8.32 4.50 -13.62
N ALA A 42 -8.12 3.17 -13.67
CA ALA A 42 -9.18 2.20 -13.92
C ALA A 42 -10.11 1.99 -12.71
N TYR A 43 -9.66 2.37 -11.49
CA TYR A 43 -10.49 2.24 -10.29
C TYR A 43 -11.64 3.26 -10.23
N GLY A 44 -11.61 4.31 -11.06
CA GLY A 44 -12.68 5.31 -11.10
C GLY A 44 -12.86 6.10 -9.80
N LEU A 45 -11.82 6.18 -8.96
CA LEU A 45 -11.87 6.90 -7.69
C LEU A 45 -12.18 8.39 -7.94
N PRO A 46 -13.09 9.01 -7.17
CA PRO A 46 -13.31 10.45 -7.22
C PRO A 46 -12.01 11.22 -7.02
N LYS A 47 -11.86 12.37 -7.68
CA LYS A 47 -10.68 13.22 -7.54
C LYS A 47 -10.59 13.91 -6.17
N ASP A 48 -11.73 14.10 -5.52
CA ASP A 48 -11.87 14.75 -4.23
C ASP A 48 -12.81 13.90 -3.36
N LEU A 49 -12.32 13.55 -2.18
CA LEU A 49 -12.99 12.77 -1.14
C LEU A 49 -13.03 13.55 0.18
N THR A 50 -12.81 14.87 0.16
CA THR A 50 -12.82 15.72 1.34
C THR A 50 -14.13 15.58 2.12
N GLY A 51 -14.03 15.30 3.41
CA GLY A 51 -15.19 15.10 4.29
C GLY A 51 -15.84 13.71 4.19
N CYS A 52 -15.33 12.82 3.33
CA CYS A 52 -15.72 11.43 3.30
C CYS A 52 -14.91 10.60 4.32
N THR A 53 -15.52 9.53 4.81
CA THR A 53 -14.80 8.43 5.48
C THR A 53 -14.70 7.24 4.52
N ALA A 54 -13.58 6.51 4.57
CA ALA A 54 -13.37 5.31 3.77
C ALA A 54 -12.87 4.15 4.63
N LEU A 55 -13.25 2.93 4.25
CA LEU A 55 -12.77 1.69 4.86
C LEU A 55 -11.96 0.92 3.80
N ASP A 56 -10.67 0.71 4.07
CA ASP A 56 -9.77 -0.09 3.24
C ASP A 56 -9.56 -1.48 3.87
N ILE A 57 -10.14 -2.52 3.28
CA ILE A 57 -10.10 -3.90 3.79
C ILE A 57 -9.07 -4.69 2.99
N GLY A 58 -8.08 -5.27 3.68
CA GLY A 58 -6.96 -5.95 3.02
C GLY A 58 -5.92 -4.95 2.52
N ALA A 59 -5.59 -3.96 3.35
CA ALA A 59 -4.75 -2.83 2.94
C ALA A 59 -3.32 -3.25 2.58
N ALA A 60 -2.84 -4.40 3.05
CA ALA A 60 -1.46 -4.87 2.88
C ALA A 60 -0.42 -3.77 3.16
N SER A 61 0.29 -3.30 2.13
CA SER A 61 1.27 -2.20 2.26
C SER A 61 0.67 -0.79 2.20
N GLY A 62 -0.65 -0.65 2.08
CA GLY A 62 -1.39 0.61 2.21
C GLY A 62 -1.52 1.47 0.94
N TYR A 63 -1.26 0.94 -0.27
CA TYR A 63 -1.28 1.75 -1.49
C TYR A 63 -2.62 2.49 -1.69
N LEU A 64 -3.75 1.76 -1.68
CA LEU A 64 -5.06 2.40 -1.84
C LEU A 64 -5.45 3.27 -0.64
N THR A 65 -5.04 2.90 0.58
CA THR A 65 -5.18 3.76 1.76
C THR A 65 -4.59 5.15 1.48
N PHE A 66 -3.31 5.24 1.08
CA PHE A 66 -2.65 6.53 0.84
C PHE A 66 -3.24 7.28 -0.36
N GLU A 67 -3.71 6.57 -1.39
CA GLU A 67 -4.43 7.20 -2.50
C GLU A 67 -5.73 7.87 -2.01
N LEU A 68 -6.51 7.19 -1.17
CA LEU A 68 -7.76 7.73 -0.63
C LEU A 68 -7.49 8.93 0.31
N GLU A 69 -6.49 8.83 1.18
CA GLU A 69 -6.07 9.94 2.05
C GLU A 69 -5.59 11.14 1.24
N GLY A 70 -4.78 10.92 0.20
CA GLY A 70 -4.30 11.98 -0.69
C GLY A 70 -5.42 12.71 -1.45
N ARG A 71 -6.61 12.10 -1.55
CA ARG A 71 -7.83 12.72 -2.09
C ARG A 71 -8.68 13.41 -1.02
N GLY A 72 -8.29 13.39 0.25
CA GLY A 72 -8.96 14.09 1.35
C GLY A 72 -9.90 13.23 2.21
N ALA A 73 -9.97 11.92 1.98
CA ALA A 73 -10.77 11.02 2.82
C ALA A 73 -10.11 10.82 4.19
N GLN A 74 -10.93 10.63 5.24
CA GLN A 74 -10.48 10.01 6.48
C GLN A 74 -10.58 8.48 6.34
N VAL A 75 -9.44 7.79 6.31
CA VAL A 75 -9.40 6.34 6.02
C VAL A 75 -9.21 5.54 7.30
N THR A 76 -9.95 4.45 7.43
CA THR A 76 -9.68 3.36 8.38
C THR A 76 -9.26 2.15 7.57
N SER A 77 -8.12 1.55 7.92
CA SER A 77 -7.57 0.40 7.19
C SER A 77 -7.48 -0.81 8.10
N THR A 78 -7.83 -1.97 7.58
CA THR A 78 -7.71 -3.24 8.30
C THR A 78 -7.02 -4.28 7.47
N GLU A 79 -6.17 -5.09 8.10
CA GLU A 79 -5.42 -6.17 7.47
C GLU A 79 -5.20 -7.28 8.51
N LEU A 80 -5.09 -8.52 8.03
CA LEU A 80 -4.68 -9.65 8.83
C LEU A 80 -3.20 -9.50 9.24
N PRO A 81 -2.79 -10.07 10.38
CA PRO A 81 -1.44 -9.87 10.89
C PRO A 81 -0.34 -10.44 10.00
N GLN A 82 -0.67 -11.40 9.13
CA GLN A 82 0.26 -12.07 8.23
C GLN A 82 -0.48 -12.75 7.07
N TRP A 83 0.23 -13.02 5.97
CA TRP A 83 -0.31 -13.73 4.80
C TRP A 83 -0.95 -15.08 5.16
N MET A 84 -0.32 -15.84 6.07
CA MET A 84 -0.83 -17.15 6.50
C MET A 84 -2.05 -17.11 7.41
N ALA A 85 -2.55 -15.94 7.79
CA ALA A 85 -3.81 -15.81 8.53
C ALA A 85 -5.04 -15.80 7.62
N HIS A 86 -4.87 -15.79 6.30
CA HIS A 86 -5.98 -15.86 5.35
C HIS A 86 -6.60 -17.26 5.37
N ASP A 87 -7.93 -17.32 5.26
CA ASP A 87 -8.60 -18.59 5.00
C ASP A 87 -8.29 -19.04 3.57
N PHE A 88 -7.66 -20.20 3.47
CA PHE A 88 -7.37 -20.83 2.21
C PHE A 88 -8.49 -21.80 1.86
N GLY A 89 -9.09 -21.62 0.67
CA GLY A 89 -10.04 -22.60 0.14
C GLY A 89 -9.41 -23.99 0.04
N PRO A 90 -10.20 -25.08 -0.01
CA PRO A 90 -9.73 -26.46 0.09
C PRO A 90 -8.74 -26.91 -1.02
N GLN A 91 -8.43 -26.06 -2.00
CA GLN A 91 -7.53 -26.34 -3.12
C GLN A 91 -6.21 -25.54 -3.08
N TYR A 92 -5.91 -24.82 -1.99
CA TYR A 92 -4.69 -24.02 -1.83
C TYR A 92 -3.55 -24.75 -1.09
N ALA A 93 -3.68 -26.07 -0.87
CA ALA A 93 -2.54 -26.88 -0.46
C ALA A 93 -1.69 -27.20 -1.70
N SER A 94 -0.41 -26.82 -1.68
CA SER A 94 0.56 -27.30 -2.66
C SER A 94 0.63 -28.83 -2.58
N GLU A 95 0.51 -29.52 -3.71
CA GLU A 95 1.01 -30.90 -3.86
C GLU A 95 2.50 -30.99 -3.52
#